data_AF-A0A945SUW7-F1
#
_entry.id   AF-A0A945SUW7-F1
#
_cell.length_a   1.000
_cell.length_b   1.000
_cell.length_c   1.000
_cell.angle_alpha   90.00
_cell.angle_beta   90.00
_cell.angle_gamma   90.00
#
_symmetry.space_group_name_H-M   'P 1'
#
loop_
_entity.id
_entity.type
_entity.pdbx_description
1 polymer ?
#
loop_
_entity_poly.entity_id
_entity_poly.type
_entity_poly.pdbx_seq_one_letter_code
_entity_poly.pdbx_strand_id
1 'polypeptide(L)'
;MPLTPRHEDVLIVHSSDLHVDDGYTARAWGGDGNAPLAAVLDAARAVDADIVLLTGDIFEHNRLNATILERTRAILGDARLPVVMLPGNHDPLMRGSVWDRGQLSSIDNVHVLGEQTDIAAFSAFDLEIWGRAHEDYNEINPLEGAPQRSAGRHIVAGHGHFAEERTPEGQPGPGWLFTPEDIE
;
A
#
# COMPACT_ATOMS: atom_id res chain seq x y z
N MET A 1 -16.14 3.29 -13.48
CA MET A 1 -16.11 4.21 -14.65
C MET A 1 -14.73 4.13 -15.28
N PRO A 2 -14.57 4.25 -16.61
CA PRO A 2 -13.24 4.24 -17.21
C PRO A 2 -12.43 5.45 -16.71
N LEU A 3 -11.21 5.19 -16.26
CA LEU A 3 -10.26 6.25 -15.89
C LEU A 3 -9.95 7.07 -17.15
N THR A 4 -10.10 8.38 -17.03
CA THR A 4 -9.77 9.32 -18.10
C THR A 4 -8.63 10.19 -17.59
N PRO A 5 -7.52 10.32 -18.34
CA PRO A 5 -6.42 11.19 -17.93
C PRO A 5 -6.91 12.61 -17.73
N ARG A 6 -6.63 13.17 -16.55
CA ARG A 6 -6.99 14.56 -16.20
C ARG A 6 -5.88 15.56 -16.56
N HIS A 7 -4.65 15.06 -16.63
CA HIS A 7 -3.44 15.84 -16.87
C HIS A 7 -2.64 15.23 -18.04
N GLU A 8 -1.69 15.99 -18.60
CA GLU A 8 -0.73 15.47 -19.59
C GLU A 8 0.24 14.45 -18.96
N ASP A 9 0.64 14.72 -17.71
CA ASP A 9 1.41 13.82 -16.85
C ASP A 9 0.50 12.96 -15.98
N VAL A 10 1.03 11.86 -15.43
CA VAL A 10 0.30 11.04 -14.44
C VAL A 10 0.67 11.54 -13.06
N LEU A 11 -0.30 12.10 -12.32
CA LEU A 11 -0.07 12.58 -10.96
C LEU A 11 -0.40 11.49 -9.95
N ILE A 12 0.60 11.06 -9.18
CA ILE A 12 0.44 10.04 -8.13
C ILE A 12 0.73 10.68 -6.78
N VAL A 13 -0.17 10.49 -5.82
CA VAL A 13 0.10 10.76 -4.41
C VAL A 13 0.55 9.48 -3.75
N HIS A 14 1.74 9.53 -3.16
CA HIS A 14 2.35 8.38 -2.49
C HIS A 14 2.43 8.63 -0.98
N SER A 15 2.14 7.59 -0.20
CA SER A 15 2.31 7.57 1.25
C SER A 15 2.56 6.15 1.76
N SER A 16 2.98 6.00 3.00
CA SER A 16 3.21 4.72 3.69
C SER A 16 3.06 4.92 5.20
N ASP A 17 3.08 3.85 5.99
CA ASP A 17 3.19 3.90 7.45
C ASP A 17 2.07 4.74 8.10
N LEU A 18 0.83 4.50 7.66
CA LEU A 18 -0.35 5.19 8.18
C LEU A 18 -0.75 4.68 9.56
N HIS A 19 -0.43 3.40 9.85
CA HIS A 19 -0.69 2.75 11.12
C HIS A 19 -2.11 2.99 11.66
N VAL A 20 -3.13 2.79 10.82
CA VAL A 20 -4.55 2.91 11.21
C VAL A 20 -4.81 1.98 12.40
N ASP A 21 -5.31 2.56 13.51
CA ASP A 21 -5.56 1.84 14.75
C ASP A 21 -6.73 2.44 15.58
N ASP A 22 -6.97 1.92 16.78
CA ASP A 22 -7.83 2.52 17.81
C ASP A 22 -7.02 2.91 19.06
N GLY A 23 -5.71 3.06 18.89
CA GLY A 23 -4.70 3.14 19.93
C GLY A 23 -3.85 4.40 19.83
N TYR A 24 -2.60 4.26 19.41
CA TYR A 24 -1.64 5.35 19.32
C TYR A 24 -2.05 6.37 18.25
N THR A 25 -2.34 5.89 17.03
CA THR A 25 -2.73 6.76 15.92
C THR A 25 -4.04 7.47 16.22
N ALA A 26 -5.05 6.74 16.71
CA ALA A 26 -6.30 7.38 17.14
C ALA A 26 -6.07 8.48 18.19
N ARG A 27 -5.20 8.25 19.19
CA ARG A 27 -4.86 9.28 20.20
C ARG A 27 -4.17 10.50 19.58
N ALA A 28 -3.27 10.29 18.64
CA ALA A 28 -2.59 11.39 17.94
C ALA A 28 -3.55 12.20 17.05
N TRP A 29 -4.63 11.59 16.60
CA TRP A 29 -5.61 12.16 15.67
C TRP A 29 -6.98 12.41 16.29
N GLY A 30 -7.02 12.88 17.54
CA GLY A 30 -8.26 13.36 18.17
C GLY A 30 -9.33 12.28 18.40
N GLY A 31 -8.93 11.01 18.43
CA GLY A 31 -9.79 9.85 18.63
C GLY A 31 -10.15 9.09 17.34
N ASP A 32 -9.73 9.54 16.17
CA ASP A 32 -9.99 8.86 14.89
C ASP A 32 -8.70 8.31 14.29
N GLY A 33 -8.44 7.02 14.45
CA GLY A 33 -7.25 6.38 13.88
C GLY A 33 -7.31 6.16 12.37
N ASN A 34 -8.45 6.40 11.72
CA ASN A 34 -8.52 6.45 10.25
C ASN A 34 -8.22 7.86 9.70
N ALA A 35 -8.08 8.88 10.55
CA ALA A 35 -7.85 10.24 10.10
C ALA A 35 -6.58 10.43 9.23
N PRO A 36 -5.44 9.72 9.44
CA PRO A 36 -4.31 9.82 8.52
C PRO A 36 -4.66 9.39 7.09
N LEU A 37 -5.39 8.27 6.95
CA LEU A 37 -5.86 7.78 5.66
C LEU A 37 -6.78 8.82 4.99
N ALA A 38 -7.75 9.36 5.73
CA ALA A 38 -8.61 10.41 5.22
C ALA A 38 -7.79 11.64 4.77
N ALA A 39 -6.81 12.07 5.55
CA ALA A 39 -5.97 13.22 5.23
C ALA A 39 -5.15 13.01 3.94
N VAL A 40 -4.59 11.81 3.71
CA VAL A 40 -3.88 11.48 2.46
C VAL A 40 -4.83 11.53 1.27
N LEU A 41 -6.02 10.95 1.39
CA LEU A 41 -7.02 10.96 0.31
C LEU A 41 -7.53 12.38 0.04
N ASP A 42 -7.72 13.20 1.07
CA ASP A 42 -8.10 14.60 0.96
C ASP A 42 -7.03 15.41 0.22
N ALA A 43 -5.76 15.23 0.60
CA ALA A 43 -4.62 15.86 -0.07
C ALA A 43 -4.55 15.43 -1.55
N ALA A 44 -4.77 14.14 -1.84
CA ALA A 44 -4.77 13.64 -3.20
C ALA A 44 -5.87 14.25 -4.07
N ARG A 45 -7.07 14.43 -3.50
CA ARG A 45 -8.17 15.13 -4.20
C ARG A 45 -7.87 16.61 -4.37
N ALA A 46 -7.23 17.27 -3.41
CA ALA A 46 -6.90 18.69 -3.48
C ALA A 46 -5.92 19.03 -4.61
N VAL A 47 -5.10 18.07 -5.04
CA VAL A 47 -4.16 18.22 -6.15
C VAL A 47 -4.65 17.54 -7.44
N ASP A 48 -5.90 17.05 -7.47
CA ASP A 48 -6.47 16.29 -8.59
C ASP A 48 -5.59 15.09 -9.02
N ALA A 49 -5.03 14.35 -8.06
CA ALA A 49 -4.19 13.19 -8.33
C ALA A 49 -4.95 12.09 -9.06
N ASP A 50 -4.28 11.46 -10.03
CA ASP A 50 -4.80 10.35 -10.83
C ASP A 50 -4.89 9.04 -10.05
N ILE A 51 -3.91 8.78 -9.17
CA ILE A 51 -3.80 7.56 -8.38
C ILE A 51 -3.26 7.90 -6.99
N VAL A 52 -3.73 7.21 -5.96
CA VAL A 52 -3.09 7.15 -4.64
C VAL A 52 -2.37 5.83 -4.51
N LEU A 53 -1.11 5.84 -4.07
CA LEU A 53 -0.29 4.66 -3.85
C LEU A 53 0.13 4.62 -2.36
N LEU A 54 -0.33 3.60 -1.64
CA LEU A 54 -0.01 3.35 -0.23
C LEU A 54 0.93 2.16 -0.12
N THR A 55 2.20 2.37 0.28
CA THR A 55 3.25 1.34 0.21
C THR A 55 3.66 0.77 1.56
N GLY A 56 2.79 -0.03 2.16
CA GLY A 56 3.06 -0.77 3.40
C GLY A 56 2.66 -0.06 4.69
N ASP A 57 2.42 -0.89 5.70
CA ASP A 57 2.02 -0.53 7.06
C ASP A 57 0.86 0.48 7.10
N ILE A 58 -0.21 0.15 6.35
CA ILE A 58 -1.45 0.94 6.34
C ILE A 58 -2.15 0.80 7.68
N PHE A 59 -2.16 -0.42 8.23
CA PHE A 59 -2.79 -0.77 9.50
C PHE A 59 -1.74 -1.14 10.54
N GLU A 60 -1.98 -0.77 11.80
CA GLU A 60 -1.04 -1.05 12.88
C GLU A 60 -0.92 -2.56 13.19
N HIS A 61 -1.98 -3.35 13.01
CA HIS A 61 -1.91 -4.80 13.16
C HIS A 61 -3.11 -5.52 12.56
N ASN A 62 -2.96 -6.82 12.31
CA ASN A 62 -4.04 -7.66 11.77
C ASN A 62 -5.26 -7.90 12.67
N ARG A 63 -5.28 -7.34 13.89
CA ARG A 63 -6.32 -7.57 14.93
C ARG A 63 -7.23 -6.36 15.20
N LEU A 64 -7.33 -5.42 14.26
CA LEU A 64 -8.19 -4.25 14.42
C LEU A 64 -9.67 -4.62 14.56
N ASN A 65 -10.37 -3.83 15.38
CA ASN A 65 -11.80 -3.92 15.59
C ASN A 65 -12.59 -3.69 14.30
N ALA A 66 -13.73 -4.38 14.15
CA ALA A 66 -14.57 -4.29 12.96
C ALA A 66 -15.01 -2.84 12.65
N THR A 67 -15.32 -2.04 13.67
CA THR A 67 -15.70 -0.63 13.51
C THR A 67 -14.61 0.20 12.82
N ILE A 68 -13.33 -0.06 13.09
CA ILE A 68 -12.21 0.62 12.42
C ILE A 68 -12.19 0.24 10.94
N LEU A 69 -12.36 -1.05 10.62
CA LEU A 69 -12.37 -1.54 9.24
C LEU A 69 -13.57 -1.02 8.45
N GLU A 70 -14.77 -0.97 9.05
CA GLU A 70 -15.95 -0.38 8.41
C GLU A 70 -15.74 1.10 8.10
N ARG A 71 -15.08 1.83 9.00
CA ARG A 71 -14.71 3.23 8.77
C ARG A 71 -13.68 3.36 7.64
N THR A 72 -12.67 2.48 7.59
CA THR A 72 -11.69 2.43 6.50
C THR A 72 -12.39 2.19 5.16
N ARG A 73 -13.29 1.20 5.08
CA ARG A 73 -14.08 0.90 3.87
C ARG A 73 -14.87 2.12 3.39
N ALA A 74 -15.55 2.81 4.30
CA ALA A 74 -16.31 4.01 3.96
C ALA A 74 -15.41 5.12 3.38
N ILE A 75 -14.26 5.38 4.02
CA ILE A 75 -13.30 6.39 3.57
C ILE A 75 -12.74 6.05 2.17
N LEU A 76 -12.36 4.79 1.94
CA LEU A 76 -11.83 4.34 0.65
C LEU A 76 -12.89 4.40 -0.45
N GLY A 77 -14.12 3.98 -0.17
CA GLY A 77 -15.23 4.04 -1.13
C GLY A 77 -15.62 5.47 -1.51
N ASP A 78 -15.49 6.42 -0.58
CA ASP A 78 -15.76 7.84 -0.83
C ASP A 78 -14.61 8.57 -1.54
N ALA A 79 -13.44 7.94 -1.71
CA ALA A 79 -12.25 8.58 -2.26
C ALA A 79 -12.45 9.04 -3.73
N ARG A 80 -13.23 8.29 -4.52
CA ARG A 80 -13.50 8.58 -5.95
C ARG A 80 -12.27 8.69 -6.85
N LEU A 81 -11.16 8.09 -6.45
CA LEU A 81 -9.97 7.87 -7.28
C LEU A 81 -9.38 6.48 -6.99
N PRO A 82 -8.62 5.90 -7.92
CA PRO A 82 -7.90 4.66 -7.69
C PRO A 82 -6.97 4.77 -6.48
N VAL A 83 -7.03 3.77 -5.60
CA VAL A 83 -6.12 3.60 -4.47
C VAL A 83 -5.45 2.25 -4.62
N VAL A 84 -4.14 2.25 -4.81
CA VAL A 84 -3.31 1.04 -4.82
C VAL A 84 -2.67 0.89 -3.44
N MET A 85 -2.77 -0.29 -2.85
CA MET A 85 -2.33 -0.58 -1.49
C MET A 85 -1.42 -1.80 -1.50
N LEU A 86 -0.23 -1.65 -0.91
CA LEU A 86 0.72 -2.74 -0.67
C LEU A 86 0.67 -3.11 0.82
N PRO A 87 0.36 -4.37 1.18
CA PRO A 87 0.50 -4.87 2.55
C PRO A 87 1.96 -4.84 3.05
N GLY A 88 2.18 -4.38 4.28
CA GLY A 88 3.48 -4.31 4.96
C GLY A 88 3.63 -5.35 6.07
N ASN A 89 4.70 -5.23 6.87
CA ASN A 89 5.03 -6.19 7.92
C ASN A 89 4.14 -6.08 9.16
N HIS A 90 3.53 -4.93 9.44
CA HIS A 90 2.54 -4.80 10.54
C HIS A 90 1.19 -5.43 10.16
N ASP A 91 0.85 -5.37 8.88
CA ASP A 91 -0.40 -5.82 8.32
C ASP A 91 -0.20 -6.83 7.17
N PRO A 92 0.51 -7.96 7.37
CA PRO A 92 0.73 -8.90 6.28
C PRO A 92 -0.60 -9.51 5.80
N LEU A 93 -0.64 -9.85 4.51
CA LEU A 93 -1.77 -10.39 3.77
C LEU A 93 -2.05 -11.87 4.12
N MET A 94 -2.38 -12.09 5.38
CA MET A 94 -2.75 -13.42 5.89
C MET A 94 -4.24 -13.67 5.79
N ARG A 95 -4.65 -14.94 5.86
CA ARG A 95 -6.06 -15.29 6.07
C ARG A 95 -6.56 -14.71 7.40
N GLY A 96 -7.72 -14.06 7.40
CA GLY A 96 -8.27 -13.36 8.56
C GLY A 96 -7.56 -12.04 8.92
N SER A 97 -6.66 -11.56 8.06
CA SER A 97 -6.04 -10.23 8.15
C SER A 97 -7.06 -9.09 8.07
N VAL A 98 -6.60 -7.87 8.27
CA VAL A 98 -7.41 -6.66 8.03
C VAL A 98 -7.85 -6.54 6.57
N TRP A 99 -7.06 -7.05 5.62
CA TRP A 99 -7.38 -7.08 4.19
C TRP A 99 -8.58 -7.99 3.91
N ASP A 100 -8.55 -9.22 4.42
CA ASP A 100 -9.61 -10.24 4.27
C ASP A 100 -10.87 -9.83 5.04
N ARG A 101 -10.75 -9.52 6.33
CA ARG A 101 -11.90 -9.12 7.18
C ARG A 101 -12.51 -7.80 6.74
N GLY A 102 -11.65 -6.87 6.31
CA GLY A 102 -12.04 -5.59 5.77
C GLY A 102 -12.53 -5.67 4.34
N GLN A 103 -12.42 -6.81 3.65
CA GLN A 103 -12.81 -7.05 2.25
C GLN A 103 -12.34 -5.94 1.29
N LEU A 104 -11.15 -5.37 1.49
CA LEU A 104 -10.77 -4.10 0.87
C LEU A 104 -10.71 -4.17 -0.66
N SER A 105 -10.30 -5.31 -1.22
CA SER A 105 -10.32 -5.58 -2.68
C SER A 105 -11.72 -5.62 -3.32
N SER A 106 -12.79 -5.71 -2.52
CA SER A 106 -14.17 -5.62 -3.01
C SER A 106 -14.65 -4.19 -3.28
N ILE A 107 -13.84 -3.19 -2.92
CA ILE A 107 -14.15 -1.78 -3.16
C ILE A 107 -13.68 -1.43 -4.57
N ASP A 108 -14.60 -0.99 -5.43
CA ASP A 108 -14.37 -0.80 -6.88
C ASP A 108 -13.13 0.03 -7.25
N ASN A 109 -12.73 0.99 -6.42
CA ASN A 109 -11.59 1.87 -6.66
C ASN A 109 -10.32 1.46 -5.89
N VAL A 110 -10.29 0.30 -5.25
CA VAL A 110 -9.16 -0.18 -4.44
C VAL A 110 -8.49 -1.37 -5.12
N HIS A 111 -7.16 -1.32 -5.21
CA HIS A 111 -6.31 -2.41 -5.68
C HIS A 111 -5.37 -2.82 -4.57
N VAL A 112 -5.56 -4.01 -4.00
CA VAL A 112 -4.64 -4.58 -3.01
C VAL A 112 -3.65 -5.48 -3.74
N LEU A 113 -2.38 -5.10 -3.74
CA LEU A 113 -1.30 -5.89 -4.35
C LEU A 113 -1.08 -7.17 -3.53
N GLY A 114 -0.95 -8.31 -4.20
CA GLY A 114 -0.80 -9.64 -3.59
C GLY A 114 -2.10 -10.40 -3.32
N GLU A 115 -3.27 -9.72 -3.30
CA GLU A 115 -4.54 -10.40 -2.98
C GLU A 115 -5.12 -11.16 -4.17
N GLN A 116 -5.22 -10.49 -5.33
CA GLN A 116 -5.63 -11.12 -6.59
C GLN A 116 -4.48 -11.17 -7.60
N THR A 117 -3.60 -10.17 -7.55
CA THR A 117 -2.45 -10.01 -8.43
C THR A 117 -1.46 -9.05 -7.78
N ASP A 118 -0.18 -9.21 -8.10
CA ASP A 118 0.88 -8.31 -7.67
C ASP A 118 0.97 -7.04 -8.52
N ILE A 119 0.12 -6.88 -9.56
CA ILE A 119 0.14 -5.77 -10.50
C ILE A 119 -1.21 -5.05 -10.56
N ALA A 120 -1.20 -3.75 -10.30
CA ALA A 120 -2.29 -2.84 -10.66
C ALA A 120 -1.99 -2.19 -12.02
N ALA A 121 -2.81 -2.50 -13.04
CA ALA A 121 -2.63 -1.99 -14.40
C ALA A 121 -3.63 -0.87 -14.73
N PHE A 122 -3.11 0.25 -15.25
CA PHE A 122 -3.87 1.42 -15.65
C PHE A 122 -3.59 1.77 -17.11
N SER A 123 -4.32 1.12 -18.02
CA SER A 123 -4.13 1.27 -19.48
C SER A 123 -4.30 2.70 -19.97
N ALA A 124 -5.20 3.47 -19.36
CA ALA A 124 -5.41 4.90 -19.67
C ALA A 124 -4.16 5.76 -19.43
N PHE A 125 -3.25 5.29 -18.56
CA PHE A 125 -2.01 5.97 -18.20
C PHE A 125 -0.76 5.28 -18.77
N ASP A 126 -0.93 4.19 -19.53
CA ASP A 126 0.17 3.30 -19.95
C ASP A 126 1.09 2.96 -18.77
N LEU A 127 0.48 2.59 -17.63
CA LEU A 127 1.13 2.42 -16.33
C LEU A 127 0.80 1.06 -15.71
N GLU A 128 1.83 0.40 -15.19
CA GLU A 128 1.73 -0.74 -14.28
C GLU A 128 2.39 -0.40 -12.94
N ILE A 129 1.76 -0.80 -11.84
CA ILE A 129 2.31 -0.72 -10.49
C ILE A 129 2.41 -2.15 -9.96
N TRP A 130 3.63 -2.64 -9.80
CA TRP A 130 3.91 -3.93 -9.17
C TRP A 130 4.34 -3.74 -7.71
N GLY A 131 4.03 -4.71 -6.85
CA GLY A 131 4.63 -4.77 -5.53
C GLY A 131 4.50 -6.14 -4.90
N ARG A 132 5.48 -6.50 -4.06
CA ARG A 132 5.48 -7.76 -3.32
C ARG A 132 4.95 -7.53 -1.90
N ALA A 133 3.75 -8.05 -1.65
CA ALA A 133 3.13 -7.98 -0.34
C ALA A 133 3.89 -8.83 0.69
N HIS A 134 3.89 -8.39 1.94
CA HIS A 134 4.18 -9.29 3.05
C HIS A 134 2.99 -10.24 3.22
N GLU A 135 3.21 -11.54 3.12
CA GLU A 135 2.15 -12.57 3.27
C GLU A 135 2.19 -13.26 4.63
N ASP A 136 3.31 -13.14 5.34
CA ASP A 136 3.53 -13.63 6.69
C ASP A 136 4.57 -12.72 7.39
N TYR A 137 5.18 -13.19 8.48
CA TYR A 137 6.18 -12.44 9.25
C TYR A 137 7.62 -12.91 8.98
N ASN A 138 7.83 -13.76 7.96
CA ASN A 138 9.16 -14.21 7.59
C ASN A 138 9.92 -13.10 6.85
N GLU A 139 11.24 -13.26 6.79
CA GLU A 139 12.11 -12.40 6.00
C GLU A 139 11.78 -12.54 4.51
N ILE A 140 11.59 -11.40 3.85
CA ILE A 140 11.44 -11.30 2.40
C ILE A 140 12.31 -10.16 1.87
N ASN A 141 12.79 -10.30 0.64
CA ASN A 141 13.28 -9.17 -0.13
C ASN A 141 12.06 -8.52 -0.84
N PRO A 142 11.67 -7.29 -0.48
CA PRO A 142 10.45 -6.67 -1.01
C PRO A 142 10.51 -6.33 -2.52
N LEU A 143 11.69 -6.41 -3.14
CA LEU A 143 11.88 -6.15 -4.58
C LEU A 143 12.14 -7.43 -5.38
N GLU A 144 12.41 -8.56 -4.73
CA GLU A 144 12.66 -9.82 -5.42
C GLU A 144 11.41 -10.26 -6.19
N GLY A 145 11.60 -10.62 -7.46
CA GLY A 145 10.54 -11.08 -8.35
C GLY A 145 9.86 -9.98 -9.15
N ALA A 146 10.33 -8.72 -9.07
CA ALA A 146 9.82 -7.63 -9.90
C ALA A 146 9.85 -8.01 -11.39
N PRO A 147 8.72 -7.91 -12.12
CA PRO A 147 8.64 -8.32 -13.51
C PRO A 147 9.33 -7.31 -14.43
N GLN A 148 9.69 -7.73 -15.64
CA GLN A 148 10.02 -6.78 -16.70
C GLN A 148 8.78 -5.97 -17.06
N ARG A 149 8.96 -4.64 -17.22
CA ARG A 149 7.86 -3.75 -17.60
C ARG A 149 7.19 -4.20 -18.90
N SER A 150 5.86 -4.16 -18.93
CA SER A 150 5.07 -4.41 -20.14
C SER A 150 4.39 -3.14 -20.65
N ALA A 151 4.13 -2.18 -19.77
CA ALA A 151 3.65 -0.83 -20.08
C ALA A 151 4.79 0.19 -20.27
N GLY A 152 4.48 1.34 -20.87
CA GLY A 152 5.44 2.44 -21.06
C GLY A 152 5.93 3.06 -19.76
N ARG A 153 5.12 3.03 -18.70
CA ARG A 153 5.46 3.43 -17.33
C ARG A 153 5.33 2.22 -16.39
N HIS A 154 6.28 2.07 -15.48
CA HIS A 154 6.29 0.98 -14.52
C HIS A 154 6.80 1.47 -13.17
N ILE A 155 6.06 1.16 -12.10
CA ILE A 155 6.43 1.47 -10.72
C ILE A 155 6.57 0.14 -9.97
N VAL A 156 7.70 -0.02 -9.28
CA VAL A 156 7.98 -1.12 -8.37
C VAL A 156 7.85 -0.59 -6.95
N ALA A 157 6.93 -1.15 -6.17
CA ALA A 157 6.70 -0.78 -4.78
C ALA A 157 7.13 -1.92 -3.85
N GLY A 158 8.04 -1.61 -2.93
CA GLY A 158 8.47 -2.52 -1.86
C GLY A 158 8.34 -1.84 -0.51
N HIS A 159 7.98 -2.60 0.52
CA HIS A 159 7.99 -2.14 1.91
C HIS A 159 8.98 -2.96 2.73
N GLY A 160 10.03 -2.31 3.21
CA GLY A 160 11.11 -2.96 3.95
C GLY A 160 12.22 -1.97 4.29
N HIS A 161 13.36 -2.49 4.72
CA HIS A 161 14.48 -1.65 5.14
C HIS A 161 15.56 -1.59 4.04
N PHE A 162 15.83 -0.38 3.54
CA PHE A 162 16.97 -0.17 2.67
C PHE A 162 18.27 -0.22 3.47
N ALA A 163 19.24 -1.01 3.00
CA ALA A 163 20.60 -1.01 3.54
C ALA A 163 21.62 -1.04 2.40
N GLU A 164 22.77 -0.40 2.61
CA GLU A 164 23.89 -0.44 1.66
C GLU A 164 24.45 -1.86 1.50
N GLU A 165 24.42 -2.65 2.57
CA GLU A 165 24.92 -4.02 2.62
C GLU A 165 23.91 -4.93 3.35
N ARG A 166 23.87 -6.21 2.97
CA ARG A 166 23.06 -7.20 3.68
C ARG A 166 23.64 -7.46 5.07
N THR A 167 22.77 -7.64 6.06
CA THR A 167 23.20 -8.08 7.39
C THR A 167 23.85 -9.47 7.26
N PRO A 168 25.06 -9.68 7.79
CA PRO A 168 25.71 -11.00 7.76
C PRO A 168 24.85 -12.06 8.44
N GLU A 169 24.85 -13.27 7.89
CA GLU A 169 24.09 -14.39 8.44
C GLU A 169 24.44 -14.62 9.92
N GLY A 170 23.41 -14.78 10.75
CA GLY A 170 23.56 -14.99 12.20
C GLY A 170 23.81 -13.72 13.02
N GLN A 171 23.85 -12.54 12.42
CA GLN A 171 23.87 -11.27 13.14
C GLN A 171 22.46 -10.67 13.22
N PRO A 172 22.09 -10.04 14.36
CA PRO A 172 20.85 -9.30 14.43
C PRO A 172 20.95 -8.06 13.53
N GLY A 173 19.97 -7.89 12.65
CA GLY A 173 19.85 -6.75 11.77
C GLY A 173 18.39 -6.37 11.56
N PRO A 174 18.14 -5.27 10.83
CA PRO A 174 16.79 -4.97 10.37
C PRO A 174 16.28 -6.11 9.49
N GLY A 175 14.98 -6.40 9.59
CA GLY A 175 14.32 -7.34 8.70
C GLY A 175 13.88 -6.69 7.39
N TRP A 176 13.45 -7.53 6.47
CA TRP A 176 12.88 -7.18 5.17
C TRP A 176 13.81 -6.30 4.35
N LEU A 177 15.07 -6.70 4.32
CA LEU A 177 16.17 -5.96 3.72
C LEU A 177 16.13 -5.99 2.19
N PHE A 178 16.37 -4.82 1.60
CA PHE A 178 16.75 -4.68 0.20
C PHE A 178 17.97 -3.76 0.07
N THR A 179 18.80 -4.03 -0.93
CA THR A 179 20.05 -3.33 -1.20
C THR A 179 20.03 -2.70 -2.59
N PRO A 180 21.05 -1.91 -2.99
CA PRO A 180 21.12 -1.36 -4.34
C PRO A 180 21.06 -2.44 -5.45
N GLU A 181 21.61 -3.63 -5.20
CA GLU A 181 21.58 -4.75 -6.15
C GLU A 181 20.15 -5.25 -6.44
N ASP A 182 19.20 -5.00 -5.55
CA ASP A 182 17.80 -5.41 -5.70
C ASP A 182 16.96 -4.39 -6.50
N ILE A 183 17.53 -3.23 -6.84
CA ILE A 183 16.85 -2.12 -7.54
C ILE A 183 17.14 -2.13 -9.06
N GLU A 184 18.21 -2.80 -9.50
CA GLU A 184 18.70 -2.85 -10.89
C GLU A 184 17.93 -3.83 -11.80
#